data_AF-A0A7V0Y1K5-F1
#
_entry.id   AF-A0A7V0Y1K5-F1
#
_cell.length_a   1.000
_cell.length_b   1.000
_cell.length_c   1.000
_cell.angle_alpha   90.00
_cell.angle_beta   90.00
_cell.angle_gamma   90.00
#
_symmetry.space_group_name_H-M   'P 1'
#
loop_
_entity.id
_entity.type
_entity.pdbx_description
1 polymer ?
#
loop_
_entity_poly.entity_id
_entity_poly.type
_entity_poly.pdbx_seq_one_letter_code
_entity_poly.pdbx_strand_id
1 'polypeptide(L)'
;MTFTARVLSADMTNNDLGSFLQRSLRYVQESVRRSGPAAVAGYTLLAALLLLGGIGYAVDAWLGTSPWFLMLGLLLGLVVGFYELARTLWPK
;
A
#
# COMPACT_ATOMS: atom_id res chain seq x y z
N MET A 1 33.01 -18.80 41.22
CA MET A 1 32.14 -19.49 40.24
C MET A 1 30.98 -18.61 39.75
N THR A 2 31.15 -17.28 39.64
CA THR A 2 30.04 -16.34 39.39
C THR A 2 30.06 -15.77 37.97
N PHE A 3 31.22 -15.82 37.30
CA PHE A 3 31.43 -15.23 35.97
C PHE A 3 30.81 -16.05 34.84
N THR A 4 30.88 -17.38 34.92
CA THR A 4 30.30 -18.32 33.95
C THR A 4 28.78 -18.28 33.92
N ALA A 5 28.14 -18.08 35.08
CA ALA A 5 26.67 -17.94 35.16
C ALA A 5 26.16 -16.67 34.47
N ARG A 6 26.92 -15.57 34.55
CA ARG A 6 26.54 -14.27 33.96
C ARG A 6 26.67 -14.25 32.44
N VAL A 7 27.71 -14.90 31.92
CA VAL A 7 27.91 -15.11 30.48
C VAL A 7 26.82 -16.01 29.90
N LEU A 8 26.48 -17.10 30.59
CA LEU A 8 25.40 -18.01 30.18
C LEU A 8 24.02 -17.33 30.18
N SER A 9 23.75 -16.46 31.17
CA SER A 9 22.49 -15.69 31.22
C SER A 9 22.39 -14.62 30.12
N ALA A 10 23.51 -14.01 29.73
CA ALA A 10 23.56 -13.00 28.68
C ALA A 10 23.42 -13.61 27.27
N ASP A 11 23.89 -14.84 27.09
CA ASP A 11 23.79 -15.59 25.84
C ASP A 11 22.37 -16.16 25.64
N MET A 12 21.73 -16.67 26.71
CA MET A 12 20.32 -17.08 26.68
C MET A 12 19.38 -15.93 26.32
N THR A 13 19.57 -14.75 26.93
CA THR A 13 18.71 -13.58 26.66
C THR A 13 18.87 -12.99 25.25
N ASN A 14 20.08 -12.99 24.69
CA ASN A 14 20.30 -12.57 23.29
C ASN A 14 19.63 -13.51 22.28
N ASN A 15 19.71 -14.82 22.52
CA ASN A 15 19.09 -15.82 21.64
C ASN A 15 17.56 -15.76 21.68
N ASP A 16 16.97 -15.53 22.86
CA ASP A 16 15.51 -15.38 23.00
C ASP A 16 14.98 -14.13 22.28
N LEU A 17 15.62 -12.97 22.48
CA LEU A 17 15.25 -11.72 21.81
C LEU A 17 15.42 -11.84 20.29
N GLY A 18 16.53 -12.42 19.83
CA GLY A 18 16.79 -12.70 18.42
C GLY A 18 15.72 -13.59 17.80
N SER A 19 15.32 -14.68 18.48
CA SER A 19 14.28 -15.60 18.00
C SER A 19 12.88 -14.96 17.94
N PHE A 20 12.54 -14.12 18.92
CA PHE A 20 11.29 -13.36 18.94
C PHE A 20 11.23 -12.32 17.82
N LEU A 21 12.32 -11.58 17.62
CA LEU A 21 12.46 -10.62 16.51
C LEU A 21 12.37 -11.33 15.16
N GLN A 22 13.00 -12.49 15.00
CA GLN A 22 12.94 -13.24 13.75
C GLN A 22 11.52 -13.72 13.45
N ARG A 23 10.75 -14.13 14.47
CA ARG A 23 9.33 -14.51 14.34
C ARG A 23 8.46 -13.29 14.02
N SER A 24 8.65 -12.15 14.68
CA SER A 24 7.87 -10.93 14.43
C SER A 24 8.19 -10.32 13.05
N LEU A 25 9.46 -10.32 12.64
CA LEU A 25 9.87 -9.91 11.30
C LEU A 25 9.28 -10.81 10.21
N ARG A 26 9.27 -12.14 10.40
CA ARG A 26 8.58 -13.04 9.47
C ARG A 26 7.07 -12.78 9.40
N TYR A 27 6.43 -12.46 10.52
CA TYR A 27 5.00 -12.15 10.57
C TYR A 27 4.67 -10.86 9.82
N VAL A 28 5.51 -9.83 9.99
CA VAL A 28 5.41 -8.58 9.23
C VAL A 28 5.70 -8.83 7.75
N GLN A 29 6.71 -9.62 7.41
CA GLN A 29 7.03 -9.98 6.02
C GLN A 29 5.90 -10.74 5.33
N GLU A 30 5.28 -11.71 6.00
CA GLU A 30 4.12 -12.45 5.48
C GLU A 30 2.93 -11.50 5.27
N SER A 31 2.69 -10.60 6.22
CA SER A 31 1.63 -9.59 6.11
C SER A 31 1.87 -8.63 4.94
N VAL A 32 3.11 -8.15 4.77
CA VAL A 32 3.51 -7.26 3.66
C VAL A 32 3.41 -8.00 2.32
N ARG A 33 3.84 -9.26 2.26
CA ARG A 33 3.83 -10.06 1.02
C ARG A 33 2.41 -10.37 0.56
N ARG A 34 1.47 -10.58 1.48
CA ARG A 34 0.04 -10.71 1.17
C ARG A 34 -0.63 -9.38 0.84
N SER A 35 -0.13 -8.27 1.36
CA SER A 35 -0.67 -6.93 1.13
C SER A 35 -0.14 -6.26 -0.14
N GLY A 36 0.93 -6.80 -0.74
CA GLY A 36 1.55 -6.24 -1.95
C GLY A 36 0.56 -5.93 -3.09
N PRO A 37 -0.34 -6.86 -3.47
CA PRO A 37 -1.33 -6.61 -4.52
C PRO A 37 -2.36 -5.53 -4.13
N ALA A 38 -2.77 -5.47 -2.86
CA ALA A 38 -3.76 -4.50 -2.36
C ALA A 38 -3.19 -3.08 -2.25
N ALA A 39 -1.90 -2.94 -1.89
CA ALA A 39 -1.23 -1.65 -1.81
C ALA A 39 -1.09 -1.01 -3.20
N VAL A 40 -0.67 -1.78 -4.21
CA VAL A 40 -0.55 -1.31 -5.60
C VAL A 40 -1.90 -0.81 -6.13
N ALA A 41 -2.96 -1.55 -5.83
CA ALA A 41 -4.35 -1.24 -6.14
C ALA A 41 -4.80 0.16 -5.63
N GLY A 42 -4.40 0.53 -4.41
CA GLY A 42 -4.70 1.84 -3.85
C GLY A 42 -3.99 2.99 -4.59
N TYR A 43 -2.71 2.80 -4.90
CA TYR A 43 -1.92 3.81 -5.62
C TYR A 43 -2.36 3.99 -7.08
N THR A 44 -2.80 2.93 -7.76
CA THR A 44 -3.33 3.04 -9.14
C THR A 44 -4.63 3.82 -9.20
N LEU A 45 -5.57 3.58 -8.26
CA LEU A 45 -6.81 4.35 -8.16
C LEU A 45 -6.53 5.84 -7.88
N LEU A 46 -5.63 6.14 -6.94
CA LEU A 46 -5.21 7.51 -6.63
C LEU A 46 -4.56 8.20 -7.83
N ALA A 47 -3.68 7.49 -8.55
CA ALA A 47 -3.05 7.99 -9.76
C ALA A 47 -4.08 8.25 -10.86
N ALA A 48 -5.04 7.34 -11.07
CA ALA A 48 -6.10 7.50 -12.07
C ALA A 48 -7.00 8.70 -11.77
N LEU A 49 -7.41 8.89 -10.51
CA LEU A 49 -8.20 10.04 -10.06
C LEU A 49 -7.45 11.36 -10.29
N LEU A 50 -6.19 11.44 -9.88
CA LEU A 50 -5.38 12.66 -10.04
C LEU A 50 -5.11 12.96 -11.51
N LEU A 51 -4.80 11.94 -12.31
CA LEU A 51 -4.48 12.12 -13.73
C LEU A 51 -5.73 12.53 -14.51
N LEU A 52 -6.84 11.81 -14.37
CA LEU A 52 -8.06 12.07 -15.13
C LEU A 52 -8.82 13.30 -14.61
N GLY A 53 -8.86 13.49 -13.29
CA GLY A 53 -9.41 14.69 -12.66
C GLY A 53 -8.58 15.94 -12.97
N GLY A 54 -7.24 15.83 -12.98
CA GLY A 54 -6.34 16.91 -13.35
C GLY A 54 -6.49 17.31 -14.83
N ILE A 55 -6.63 16.34 -15.73
CA ILE A 55 -6.93 16.61 -17.14
C ILE A 55 -8.30 17.28 -17.27
N GLY A 56 -9.33 16.76 -16.59
CA GLY A 56 -10.66 17.35 -16.60
C GLY A 56 -10.68 18.80 -16.11
N TYR A 57 -9.92 19.09 -15.05
CA TYR A 57 -9.76 20.45 -14.54
C TYR A 57 -9.05 21.38 -15.54
N ALA A 58 -7.96 20.92 -16.16
CA ALA A 58 -7.22 21.72 -17.13
C ALA A 58 -8.09 22.08 -18.36
N VAL A 59 -8.90 21.12 -18.81
CA VAL A 59 -9.88 21.30 -19.89
C VAL A 59 -10.96 22.30 -19.48
N ASP A 60 -11.58 22.14 -18.30
CA ASP A 60 -12.59 23.09 -17.81
C ASP A 60 -12.01 24.51 -17.66
N ALA A 61 -10.77 24.63 -17.19
CA ALA A 61 -10.09 25.92 -17.02
C ALA A 61 -9.80 26.61 -18.38
N TRP A 62 -9.52 25.84 -19.42
CA TRP A 62 -9.30 26.38 -20.78
C TRP A 62 -10.60 26.77 -21.49
N LEU A 63 -11.68 26.02 -21.26
CA LEU A 63 -12.97 26.33 -21.86
C LEU A 63 -13.78 27.38 -21.08
N GLY A 64 -13.35 27.74 -19.86
CA GLY A 64 -14.09 28.65 -18.99
C GLY A 64 -15.47 28.10 -18.59
N THR A 65 -15.66 26.78 -18.73
CA THR A 65 -16.92 26.10 -18.46
C THR A 65 -17.08 25.82 -16.97
N SER A 66 -18.33 25.76 -16.50
CA SER A 66 -18.64 25.20 -15.17
C SER A 66 -18.05 23.79 -15.08
N PRO A 67 -17.59 23.31 -13.90
CA PRO A 67 -16.64 22.19 -13.76
C PRO A 67 -17.23 20.79 -14.09
N TRP A 68 -17.70 20.63 -15.32
CA TRP A 68 -18.37 19.45 -15.85
C TRP A 68 -17.37 18.41 -16.32
N PHE A 69 -16.26 18.81 -16.97
CA PHE A 69 -15.23 17.87 -17.39
C PHE A 69 -14.41 17.34 -16.21
N LEU A 70 -14.24 18.13 -15.15
CA LEU A 70 -13.70 17.69 -13.88
C LEU A 70 -14.61 16.64 -13.24
N MET A 71 -15.92 16.90 -13.15
CA MET A 71 -16.90 15.92 -12.64
C MET A 71 -16.85 14.61 -13.46
N LEU A 72 -16.87 14.71 -14.79
CA LEU A 72 -16.82 13.56 -15.68
C LEU A 72 -15.48 12.80 -15.55
N GLY A 73 -14.37 13.52 -15.48
CA GLY A 73 -13.02 12.98 -15.30
C GLY A 73 -12.83 12.30 -13.95
N LEU A 74 -13.40 12.84 -12.87
CA LEU A 74 -13.38 12.19 -11.56
C LEU A 74 -14.21 10.90 -11.58
N LEU A 75 -15.38 10.93 -12.20
CA LEU A 75 -16.30 9.78 -12.26
C LEU A 75 -15.70 8.67 -13.13
N LEU A 76 -15.10 9.02 -14.27
CA LEU A 76 -14.33 8.08 -15.10
C LEU A 76 -13.10 7.53 -14.36
N GLY A 77 -12.34 8.38 -13.66
CA GLY A 77 -11.15 7.95 -12.90
C GLY A 77 -11.52 6.99 -11.77
N LEU A 78 -12.66 7.21 -11.13
CA LEU A 78 -13.24 6.31 -10.14
C LEU A 78 -13.60 4.96 -10.77
N VAL A 79 -14.35 4.95 -11.87
CA VAL A 79 -14.76 3.72 -12.57
C VAL A 79 -13.55 2.92 -13.05
N VAL A 80 -12.57 3.57 -13.66
CA VAL A 80 -11.33 2.93 -14.14
C VAL A 80 -10.52 2.34 -13.00
N GLY A 81 -10.33 3.08 -11.91
CA GLY A 81 -9.59 2.56 -10.77
C GLY A 81 -10.31 1.38 -10.10
N PHE A 82 -11.64 1.44 -9.93
CA PHE A 82 -12.41 0.28 -9.45
C PHE A 82 -12.35 -0.90 -10.41
N TYR A 83 -12.30 -0.67 -11.72
CA TYR A 83 -12.12 -1.74 -12.71
C TYR A 83 -10.74 -2.41 -12.57
N GLU A 84 -9.68 -1.64 -12.36
CA GLU A 84 -8.33 -2.17 -12.10
C GLU A 84 -8.25 -2.96 -10.78
N LEU A 85 -8.95 -2.50 -9.73
CA LEU A 85 -9.12 -3.24 -8.49
C LEU A 85 -9.82 -4.57 -8.74
N ALA A 86 -11.00 -4.54 -9.38
CA ALA A 86 -11.80 -5.73 -9.65
C ALA A 86 -11.03 -6.73 -10.51
N ARG A 87 -10.31 -6.26 -11.54
CA ARG A 87 -9.47 -7.09 -12.40
C ARG A 87 -8.29 -7.72 -11.64
N THR A 88 -7.68 -7.01 -10.70
CA THR A 88 -6.57 -7.54 -9.89
C THR A 88 -7.05 -8.55 -8.85
N LEU A 89 -8.26 -8.33 -8.32
CA LEU A 89 -8.88 -9.18 -7.29
C LEU A 89 -9.62 -10.39 -7.85
N TRP A 90 -9.93 -10.44 -9.15
CA TRP A 90 -10.53 -11.60 -9.80
C TRP A 90 -9.44 -12.43 -10.50
N PRO A 91 -8.76 -13.35 -9.78
CA PRO A 91 -7.93 -14.35 -10.43
C PRO A 91 -8.84 -15.20 -11.32
N LYS A 92 -8.44 -15.36 -12.57
CA LYS A 92 -9.13 -16.20 -13.54
C LYS A 92 -8.68 -17.66 -13.39
#